data_AF-A0A8J7I2Z9-F1
#
_entry.id   AF-A0A8J7I2Z9-F1
#
_cell.length_a   1.000
_cell.length_b   1.000
_cell.length_c   1.000
_cell.angle_alpha   90.00
_cell.angle_beta   90.00
_cell.angle_gamma   90.00
#
_symmetry.space_group_name_H-M   'P 1'
#
loop_
_entity.id
_entity.type
_entity.pdbx_description
1 polymer ?
#
loop_
_entity_poly.entity_id
_entity_poly.type
_entity_poly.pdbx_seq_one_letter_code
_entity_poly.pdbx_strand_id
1 'polypeptide(L)'
;MWDYTDKVLELFYDPKNQGAIEETSEPGVKVATGEIGSIACGDALRLHLKVEVESDKILDARFQTFGCTSAIASSSALTEMVKGLTLDEALKVSNKDIANYLGGLPEAKMHCSVMGQEALEAAIYNYRGIPLASHDDDDEGALVCSCFGISESKIRRAIVENNLTDAEQVTNYVKAGGGCGSCLANIDDIIKSVQQESAKSPLNGHSAKTTTDIASSKQRPLTNVQKIALIQKVLDEEVRPVLIADGGDVELYDVDGDRVKVLLQGACGSCSSSTATLKIAIEARLQDRVSKNLIVEAVEPSLR
;
A
#
# COMPACT_ATOMS: atom_id res chain seq x y z
N MET A 1 22.80 -13.01 21.15
CA MET A 1 23.29 -12.22 19.99
C MET A 1 22.57 -12.80 18.79
N TRP A 2 21.98 -11.96 17.94
CA TRP A 2 21.26 -12.47 16.75
C TRP A 2 22.26 -12.93 15.70
N ASP A 3 21.97 -14.04 15.04
CA ASP A 3 22.78 -14.51 13.91
C ASP A 3 22.38 -13.73 12.67
N TYR A 4 23.14 -12.67 12.38
CA TYR A 4 22.97 -11.88 11.18
C TYR A 4 23.80 -12.44 10.02
N THR A 5 23.30 -12.24 8.81
CA THR A 5 24.07 -12.54 7.60
C THR A 5 25.22 -11.54 7.45
N ASP A 6 26.26 -11.94 6.71
CA ASP A 6 27.37 -11.05 6.37
C ASP A 6 26.87 -9.77 5.68
N LYS A 7 25.85 -9.88 4.84
CA LYS A 7 25.27 -8.75 4.12
C LYS A 7 24.53 -7.78 5.04
N VAL A 8 23.84 -8.26 6.07
CA VAL A 8 23.25 -7.40 7.10
C VAL A 8 24.34 -6.62 7.84
N LEU A 9 25.43 -7.29 8.22
CA LEU A 9 26.54 -6.66 8.92
C LEU A 9 27.27 -5.66 8.02
N GLU A 10 27.47 -5.97 6.75
CA GLU A 10 28.07 -5.08 5.75
C GLU A 10 27.28 -3.78 5.63
N LEU A 11 25.97 -3.86 5.36
CA LEU A 11 25.11 -2.67 5.21
C LEU A 11 24.87 -1.93 6.54
N PHE A 12 25.13 -2.56 7.68
CA PHE A 12 25.15 -1.88 8.96
C PHE A 12 26.44 -1.09 9.20
N TYR A 13 27.61 -1.67 8.88
CA TYR A 13 28.90 -1.00 9.08
C TYR A 13 29.21 0.06 8.01
N ASP A 14 28.77 -0.15 6.78
CA ASP A 14 28.93 0.78 5.66
C ASP A 14 27.60 0.97 4.89
N PRO A 15 26.61 1.66 5.49
CA PRO A 15 25.30 1.85 4.89
C PRO A 15 25.39 2.68 3.61
N LYS A 16 24.72 2.22 2.56
CA LYS A 16 24.58 2.92 1.29
C LYS A 16 23.44 3.93 1.36
N ASN A 17 23.69 5.15 0.88
CA ASN A 17 22.68 6.20 0.69
C ASN A 17 22.04 6.76 1.96
N GLN A 18 22.79 6.73 3.06
CA GLN A 18 22.41 7.45 4.26
C GLN A 18 22.44 8.97 4.01
N GLY A 19 21.40 9.68 4.46
CA GLY A 19 21.27 11.12 4.36
C GLY A 19 19.87 11.58 3.93
N ALA A 20 19.72 12.89 3.77
CA ALA A 20 18.51 13.51 3.24
C ALA A 20 18.70 13.91 1.77
N ILE A 21 17.59 14.12 1.07
CA ILE A 21 17.56 14.82 -0.22
C ILE A 21 16.84 16.14 0.04
N GLU A 22 17.50 17.26 -0.20
CA GLU A 22 16.87 18.58 -0.08
C GLU A 22 15.95 18.81 -1.28
N GLU A 23 14.88 19.58 -1.08
CA GLU A 23 14.01 20.01 -2.17
C GLU A 23 14.82 20.76 -3.22
N THR A 24 14.70 20.31 -4.48
CA THR A 24 15.39 20.91 -5.61
C THR A 24 14.42 21.75 -6.43
N SER A 25 14.85 22.92 -6.90
CA SER A 25 14.11 23.68 -7.92
C SER A 25 14.41 23.21 -9.36
N GLU A 26 14.97 22.01 -9.51
CA GLU A 26 15.29 21.41 -10.81
C GLU A 26 13.99 21.12 -11.59
N PRO A 27 13.82 21.64 -12.81
CA PRO A 27 12.63 21.37 -13.62
C PRO A 27 12.48 19.88 -13.91
N GLY A 28 11.25 19.37 -13.81
CA GLY A 28 10.94 17.97 -14.12
C GLY A 28 11.37 16.96 -13.04
N VAL A 29 11.87 17.43 -11.89
CA VAL A 29 12.22 16.58 -10.76
C VAL A 29 11.44 16.99 -9.52
N LYS A 30 10.92 16.00 -8.79
CA LYS A 30 10.23 16.19 -7.53
C LYS A 30 10.85 15.29 -6.46
N VAL A 31 11.00 15.83 -5.26
CA VAL A 31 11.41 15.05 -4.08
C VAL A 31 10.17 14.67 -3.31
N ALA A 32 10.08 13.41 -2.90
CA ALA A 32 9.01 12.90 -2.05
C ALA A 32 9.60 12.21 -0.82
N THR A 33 8.90 12.35 0.31
CA THR A 33 9.36 11.83 1.60
C THR A 33 8.30 10.95 2.22
N GLY A 34 8.70 9.81 2.77
CA GLY A 34 7.88 8.92 3.58
C GLY A 34 8.48 8.76 4.96
N GLU A 35 7.69 8.99 6.00
CA GLU A 35 8.10 8.88 7.41
C GLU A 35 7.26 7.84 8.13
N ILE A 36 7.91 6.89 8.79
CA ILE A 36 7.25 5.82 9.56
C ILE A 36 7.96 5.64 10.90
N GLY A 37 7.18 5.30 11.93
CA GLY A 37 7.69 5.01 13.26
C GLY A 37 7.96 6.28 14.06
N SER A 38 8.53 6.10 15.25
CA SER A 38 8.78 7.19 16.18
C SER A 38 10.03 6.92 17.00
N ILE A 39 10.80 7.97 17.25
CA ILE A 39 11.98 7.89 18.13
C ILE A 39 11.56 7.39 19.52
N ALA A 40 10.34 7.71 19.97
CA ALA A 40 9.81 7.26 21.26
C ALA A 40 9.60 5.73 21.32
N CYS A 41 9.25 5.08 20.20
CA CYS A 41 9.04 3.64 20.13
C CYS A 41 10.30 2.84 19.76
N GLY A 42 11.44 3.55 19.63
CA GLY A 42 12.76 2.95 19.44
C GLY A 42 13.15 2.66 18.00
N ASP A 43 12.26 2.86 17.03
CA ASP A 43 12.58 2.75 15.60
C ASP A 43 11.80 3.80 14.78
N ALA A 44 12.50 4.53 13.92
CA ALA A 44 11.95 5.52 12.99
C ALA A 44 12.73 5.52 11.67
N LEU A 45 12.03 5.71 10.56
CA LEU A 45 12.60 5.77 9.22
C LEU A 45 11.98 6.91 8.43
N ARG A 46 12.83 7.78 7.89
CA ARG A 46 12.51 8.76 6.86
C ARG A 46 13.19 8.34 5.56
N LEU A 47 12.41 8.04 4.54
CA LEU A 47 12.87 7.71 3.20
C LEU A 47 12.63 8.90 2.26
N HIS A 48 13.65 9.26 1.49
CA HIS A 48 13.63 10.34 0.50
C HIS A 48 13.79 9.74 -0.89
N LEU A 49 12.91 10.10 -1.82
CA LEU A 49 12.97 9.72 -3.24
C LEU A 49 13.10 10.98 -4.10
N LYS A 50 14.11 11.03 -4.96
CA LYS A 50 14.22 12.01 -6.05
C LYS A 50 13.65 11.37 -7.31
N VAL A 51 12.55 11.91 -7.84
CA VAL A 51 11.76 11.30 -8.91
C VAL A 51 11.70 12.21 -10.13
N GLU A 52 11.94 11.65 -11.30
CA GLU A 52 11.69 12.31 -12.59
C GLU A 52 10.19 12.27 -12.91
N VAL A 53 9.59 13.45 -13.11
CA VAL A 53 8.13 13.60 -13.24
C VAL A 53 7.57 13.02 -14.52
N GLU A 54 8.33 13.05 -15.62
CA GLU A 54 7.84 12.55 -16.92
C GLU A 54 7.75 11.02 -16.98
N SER A 55 8.65 10.32 -16.29
CA SER A 55 8.78 8.86 -16.37
C SER A 55 8.39 8.14 -15.07
N ASP A 56 8.11 8.89 -14.00
CA ASP A 56 7.96 8.39 -12.64
C ASP A 56 9.15 7.53 -12.18
N LYS A 57 10.35 7.82 -12.69
CA LYS A 57 11.57 7.06 -12.37
C LYS A 57 12.27 7.63 -11.14
N ILE A 58 12.65 6.74 -10.22
CA ILE A 58 13.45 7.07 -9.04
C ILE A 58 14.91 7.28 -9.48
N LEU A 59 15.35 8.54 -9.47
CA LEU A 59 16.71 8.95 -9.84
C LEU A 59 17.71 8.75 -8.69
N ASP A 60 17.28 9.07 -7.46
CA ASP A 60 18.05 8.82 -6.24
C ASP A 60 17.09 8.45 -5.10
N ALA A 61 17.60 7.66 -4.15
CA ALA A 61 16.87 7.27 -2.95
C ALA A 61 17.83 7.33 -1.77
N ARG A 62 17.43 8.00 -0.70
CA ARG A 62 18.23 8.16 0.53
C ARG A 62 17.38 7.95 1.77
N PHE A 63 18.03 7.63 2.88
CA PHE A 63 17.32 7.38 4.13
C PHE A 63 17.98 8.02 5.34
N GLN A 64 17.16 8.34 6.32
CA GLN A 64 17.56 8.65 7.69
C GLN A 64 16.79 7.70 8.60
N THR A 65 17.48 6.91 9.42
CA THR A 65 16.83 5.99 10.35
C THR A 65 17.43 6.10 11.74
N PHE A 66 16.58 5.94 12.73
CA PHE A 66 16.94 5.68 14.10
C PHE A 66 16.43 4.28 14.42
N GLY A 67 17.30 3.36 14.83
CA GLY A 67 16.86 2.00 15.09
C GLY A 67 18.01 1.01 15.26
N CYS A 68 17.65 -0.27 15.30
CA CYS A 68 18.63 -1.35 15.47
C CYS A 68 19.42 -1.66 14.18
N THR A 69 20.41 -2.55 14.28
CA THR A 69 21.21 -3.08 13.15
C THR A 69 20.35 -3.46 11.94
N SER A 70 19.24 -4.17 12.18
CA SER A 70 18.31 -4.58 11.12
C SER A 70 17.58 -3.40 10.47
N ALA A 71 17.29 -2.32 11.20
CA ALA A 71 16.64 -1.15 10.64
C ALA A 71 17.57 -0.41 9.66
N ILE A 72 18.84 -0.22 10.03
CA ILE A 72 19.85 0.40 9.18
C ILE A 72 20.09 -0.44 7.92
N ALA A 73 20.31 -1.75 8.08
CA ALA A 73 20.55 -2.65 6.97
C ALA A 73 19.36 -2.73 6.00
N SER A 74 18.12 -2.87 6.52
CA SER A 74 16.90 -2.88 5.69
C SER A 74 16.70 -1.57 4.93
N SER A 75 16.93 -0.42 5.58
CA SER A 75 16.78 0.89 4.93
C SER A 75 17.81 1.09 3.81
N SER A 76 19.06 0.68 4.05
CA SER A 76 20.11 0.74 3.04
C SER A 76 19.87 -0.22 1.87
N ALA A 77 19.42 -1.45 2.16
CA ALA A 77 19.04 -2.41 1.13
C ALA A 77 17.91 -1.86 0.26
N LEU A 78 16.87 -1.30 0.88
CA LEU A 78 15.74 -0.71 0.19
C LEU A 78 16.17 0.39 -0.80
N THR A 79 17.02 1.33 -0.37
CA THR A 79 17.46 2.43 -1.25
C THR A 79 18.26 1.94 -2.46
N GLU A 80 19.02 0.86 -2.31
CA GLU A 80 19.72 0.24 -3.43
C GLU A 80 18.77 -0.51 -4.38
N MET A 81 17.72 -1.14 -3.84
CA MET A 81 16.74 -1.90 -4.63
C MET A 81 15.84 -1.01 -5.49
N VAL A 82 15.45 0.17 -5.00
CA VAL A 82 14.44 1.01 -5.66
C VAL A 82 15.03 2.03 -6.63
N LYS A 83 16.33 2.33 -6.53
CA LYS A 83 16.96 3.28 -7.47
C LYS A 83 16.92 2.77 -8.90
N GLY A 84 16.48 3.65 -9.80
CA GLY A 84 16.32 3.36 -11.22
C GLY A 84 15.01 2.66 -11.58
N LEU A 85 14.19 2.25 -10.61
CA LEU A 85 12.84 1.74 -10.86
C LEU A 85 11.85 2.88 -11.06
N THR A 86 10.75 2.58 -11.76
CA THR A 86 9.56 3.44 -11.73
C THR A 86 8.82 3.31 -10.39
N LEU A 87 7.99 4.30 -10.03
CA LEU A 87 7.20 4.23 -8.79
C LEU A 87 6.28 3.00 -8.74
N ASP A 88 5.71 2.59 -9.87
CA ASP A 88 4.86 1.38 -9.95
C ASP A 88 5.64 0.08 -9.79
N GLU A 89 6.90 0.05 -10.21
CA GLU A 89 7.79 -1.09 -9.95
C GLU A 89 8.26 -1.11 -8.51
N ALA A 90 8.61 0.06 -7.96
CA ALA A 90 9.02 0.21 -6.58
C ALA A 90 7.89 -0.21 -5.61
N LEU A 91 6.63 0.14 -5.89
CA LEU A 91 5.47 -0.31 -5.10
C LEU A 91 5.30 -1.83 -5.00
N LYS A 92 5.96 -2.62 -5.87
CA LYS A 92 5.91 -4.09 -5.80
C LYS A 92 6.97 -4.67 -4.87
N VAL A 93 7.92 -3.86 -4.40
CA VAL A 93 8.97 -4.29 -3.46
C VAL A 93 8.34 -4.55 -2.10
N SER A 94 8.34 -5.81 -1.68
CA SER A 94 7.80 -6.24 -0.39
C SER A 94 8.87 -6.32 0.70
N ASN A 95 8.43 -6.41 1.95
CA ASN A 95 9.28 -6.69 3.11
C ASN A 95 10.10 -7.98 2.91
N LYS A 96 9.51 -8.99 2.27
CA LYS A 96 10.20 -10.24 1.93
C LYS A 96 11.30 -10.02 0.92
N ASP A 97 11.11 -9.15 -0.07
CA ASP A 97 12.16 -8.83 -1.04
C ASP A 97 13.34 -8.13 -0.35
N ILE A 98 13.07 -7.22 0.58
CA ILE A 98 14.10 -6.56 1.40
C ILE A 98 14.85 -7.59 2.26
N ALA A 99 14.13 -8.45 2.97
CA ALA A 99 14.72 -9.51 3.78
C ALA A 99 15.55 -10.49 2.93
N ASN A 100 15.05 -10.89 1.76
CA ASN A 100 15.74 -11.75 0.81
C ASN A 100 17.00 -11.07 0.25
N TYR A 101 16.93 -9.78 -0.06
CA TYR A 101 18.09 -9.01 -0.49
C TYR A 101 19.19 -9.04 0.56
N LEU A 102 18.83 -9.01 1.84
CA LEU A 102 19.76 -9.14 2.98
C LEU A 102 20.28 -10.57 3.21
N GLY A 103 19.83 -11.56 2.44
CA GLY A 103 20.13 -12.98 2.68
C GLY A 103 19.32 -13.61 3.81
N GLY A 104 18.27 -12.91 4.26
CA GLY A 104 17.42 -13.27 5.39
C GLY A 104 17.58 -12.31 6.56
N LEU A 105 16.55 -12.27 7.41
CA LEU A 105 16.57 -11.62 8.71
C LEU A 105 16.12 -12.64 9.77
N PRO A 106 16.66 -12.57 11.00
CA PRO A 106 16.09 -13.29 12.12
C PRO A 106 14.61 -12.95 12.26
N GLU A 107 13.78 -13.95 12.58
CA GLU A 107 12.33 -13.77 12.62
C GLU A 107 11.91 -12.61 13.52
N ALA A 108 12.50 -12.53 14.73
CA ALA A 108 12.29 -11.44 15.69
C ALA A 108 12.69 -10.03 15.21
N LYS A 109 13.26 -9.91 14.01
CA LYS A 109 13.69 -8.64 13.39
C LYS A 109 12.95 -8.34 12.08
N MET A 110 11.95 -9.15 11.70
CA MET A 110 11.20 -8.95 10.46
C MET A 110 10.50 -7.59 10.37
N HIS A 111 10.08 -6.99 11.50
CA HIS A 111 9.50 -5.64 11.51
C HIS A 111 10.35 -4.58 10.80
N CYS A 112 11.68 -4.71 10.80
CA CYS A 112 12.57 -3.75 10.14
C CYS A 112 12.41 -3.77 8.62
N SER A 113 12.06 -4.93 8.04
CA SER A 113 11.74 -5.04 6.62
C SER A 113 10.35 -4.48 6.31
N VAL A 114 9.39 -4.67 7.21
CA VAL A 114 8.02 -4.12 7.09
C VAL A 114 8.06 -2.59 7.12
N MET A 115 8.81 -2.01 8.06
CA MET A 115 8.99 -0.55 8.15
C MET A 115 9.61 0.03 6.87
N GLY A 116 10.55 -0.67 6.25
CA GLY A 116 11.12 -0.26 4.96
C GLY A 116 10.08 -0.20 3.85
N GLN A 117 9.27 -1.25 3.70
CA GLN A 117 8.17 -1.27 2.73
C GLN A 117 7.16 -0.14 3.00
N GLU A 118 6.74 0.04 4.25
CA GLU A 118 5.78 1.09 4.63
C GLU A 118 6.32 2.50 4.34
N ALA A 119 7.61 2.74 4.57
CA ALA A 119 8.24 4.03 4.27
C ALA A 119 8.30 4.29 2.76
N LEU A 120 8.49 3.23 1.95
CA LEU A 120 8.42 3.33 0.50
C LEU A 120 7.01 3.67 0.03
N GLU A 121 6.00 2.94 0.50
CA GLU A 121 4.59 3.21 0.22
C GLU A 121 4.24 4.66 0.56
N ALA A 122 4.63 5.11 1.76
CA ALA A 122 4.36 6.47 2.21
C ALA A 122 5.03 7.54 1.33
N ALA A 123 6.29 7.34 0.93
CA ALA A 123 6.99 8.27 0.05
C ALA A 123 6.32 8.37 -1.34
N ILE A 124 5.86 7.23 -1.88
CA ILE A 124 5.19 7.19 -3.19
C ILE A 124 3.80 7.81 -3.11
N TYR A 125 3.04 7.58 -2.03
CA TYR A 125 1.74 8.22 -1.83
C TYR A 125 1.87 9.73 -1.65
N ASN A 126 2.88 10.18 -0.90
CA ASN A 126 3.23 11.60 -0.79
C ASN A 126 3.53 12.21 -2.18
N TYR A 127 4.31 11.52 -3.02
CA TYR A 127 4.57 11.95 -4.39
C TYR A 127 3.28 12.12 -5.20
N ARG A 128 2.37 11.14 -5.11
CA ARG A 128 1.09 11.10 -5.85
C ARG A 128 0.03 12.05 -5.29
N GLY A 129 0.31 12.74 -4.19
CA GLY A 129 -0.67 13.62 -3.53
C GLY A 129 -1.84 12.85 -2.91
N ILE A 130 -1.67 11.55 -2.68
CA ILE A 130 -2.64 10.74 -1.94
C ILE A 130 -2.43 11.12 -0.47
N PRO A 131 -3.43 11.74 0.20
CA PRO A 131 -3.27 12.16 1.59
C PRO A 131 -2.88 10.96 2.45
N LEU A 132 -1.76 11.07 3.15
CA LEU A 132 -1.33 10.14 4.20
C LEU A 132 -2.20 10.24 5.47
N ALA A 133 -3.45 10.71 5.35
CA ALA A 133 -4.34 11.08 6.44
C ALA A 133 -4.78 9.92 7.35
N SER A 134 -4.07 8.78 7.33
CA SER A 134 -4.48 7.50 7.91
C SER A 134 -3.32 6.66 8.50
N HIS A 135 -2.18 7.25 8.85
CA HIS A 135 -1.06 6.49 9.44
C HIS A 135 -0.62 6.86 10.87
N ASP A 136 -1.03 8.00 11.43
CA ASP A 136 -0.79 8.30 12.86
C ASP A 136 -2.07 8.39 13.70
N ASP A 137 -3.25 8.68 13.13
CA ASP A 137 -4.51 8.78 13.91
C ASP A 137 -5.69 7.94 13.39
N ASP A 138 -5.71 7.48 12.13
CA ASP A 138 -6.84 6.71 11.56
C ASP A 138 -6.37 5.63 10.57
N ASP A 139 -5.52 4.70 11.03
CA ASP A 139 -5.48 3.38 10.41
C ASP A 139 -6.91 2.81 10.61
N GLU A 140 -7.72 2.65 9.56
CA GLU A 140 -9.20 2.51 9.56
C GLU A 140 -9.81 1.39 10.45
N GLY A 141 -9.01 0.71 11.26
CA GLY A 141 -9.41 -0.31 12.23
C GLY A 141 -9.22 0.12 13.67
N ALA A 142 -9.90 -0.57 14.59
CA ALA A 142 -9.78 -0.32 16.02
C ALA A 142 -8.31 -0.44 16.49
N LEU A 143 -7.88 0.48 17.35
CA LEU A 143 -6.56 0.42 17.98
C LEU A 143 -6.45 -0.85 18.84
N VAL A 144 -5.54 -1.76 18.49
CA VAL A 144 -5.34 -3.04 19.19
C VAL A 144 -4.17 -2.95 20.17
N CYS A 145 -3.06 -2.32 19.77
CA CYS A 145 -1.87 -2.17 20.61
C CYS A 145 -1.56 -0.70 20.89
N SER A 146 -1.97 -0.21 22.07
CA SER A 146 -1.72 1.16 22.49
C SER A 146 -0.24 1.47 22.74
N CYS A 147 0.60 0.47 23.05
CA CYS A 147 2.04 0.68 23.30
C CYS A 147 2.79 1.12 22.05
N PHE A 148 2.38 0.63 20.87
CA PHE A 148 3.08 0.85 19.61
C PHE A 148 2.19 1.48 18.54
N GLY A 149 0.96 1.90 18.89
CA GLY A 149 0.03 2.54 17.96
C GLY A 149 -0.43 1.62 16.82
N ILE A 150 -0.60 0.32 17.08
CA ILE A 150 -0.93 -0.65 16.01
C ILE A 150 -2.43 -0.94 15.99
N SER A 151 -3.06 -0.72 14.83
CA SER A 151 -4.48 -1.04 14.59
C SER A 151 -4.71 -2.52 14.25
N GLU A 152 -5.97 -2.92 14.27
CA GLU A 152 -6.42 -4.19 13.73
C GLU A 152 -6.12 -4.35 12.23
N SER A 153 -6.32 -3.29 11.43
CA SER A 153 -6.10 -3.30 9.98
C SER A 153 -4.66 -3.64 9.64
N LYS A 154 -3.70 -3.03 10.34
CA LYS A 154 -2.26 -3.33 10.19
C LYS A 154 -1.91 -4.76 10.59
N ILE A 155 -2.50 -5.28 11.67
CA ILE A 155 -2.31 -6.67 12.09
C ILE A 155 -2.86 -7.63 11.03
N ARG A 156 -4.08 -7.40 10.53
CA ARG A 156 -4.71 -8.22 9.48
C ARG A 156 -3.88 -8.24 8.20
N ARG A 157 -3.42 -7.07 7.75
CA ARG A 157 -2.54 -6.94 6.58
C ARG A 157 -1.28 -7.79 6.74
N ALA A 158 -0.58 -7.65 7.87
CA ALA A 158 0.63 -8.40 8.15
C ALA A 158 0.39 -9.92 8.17
N ILE A 159 -0.71 -10.37 8.77
CA ILE A 159 -1.11 -11.79 8.80
C ILE A 159 -1.28 -12.34 7.38
N VAL A 160 -2.04 -11.65 6.53
CA VAL A 160 -2.34 -12.11 5.17
C VAL A 160 -1.09 -12.10 4.29
N GLU A 161 -0.32 -11.01 4.29
CA GLU A 161 0.85 -10.85 3.42
C GLU A 161 1.98 -11.83 3.80
N ASN A 162 2.11 -12.16 5.08
CA ASN A 162 3.20 -12.98 5.59
C ASN A 162 2.78 -14.38 6.03
N ASN A 163 1.50 -14.74 5.91
CA ASN A 163 0.92 -16.01 6.36
C ASN A 163 1.20 -16.30 7.84
N LEU A 164 1.01 -15.31 8.71
CA LEU A 164 1.29 -15.44 10.14
C LEU A 164 0.20 -16.27 10.84
N THR A 165 0.60 -17.16 11.74
CA THR A 165 -0.29 -18.16 12.35
C THR A 165 -0.40 -18.07 13.87
N ASP A 166 0.44 -17.27 14.52
CA ASP A 166 0.44 -17.08 15.97
C ASP A 166 0.82 -15.64 16.37
N ALA A 167 0.55 -15.28 17.62
CA ALA A 167 0.78 -13.92 18.13
C ALA A 167 2.27 -13.54 18.23
N GLU A 168 3.19 -14.51 18.40
CA GLU A 168 4.63 -14.23 18.42
C GLU A 168 5.10 -13.81 17.02
N GLN A 169 4.65 -14.50 15.98
CA GLN A 169 4.88 -14.13 14.60
C GLN A 169 4.32 -12.73 14.28
N VAL A 170 3.10 -12.41 14.71
CA VAL A 170 2.55 -11.05 14.55
C VAL A 170 3.43 -10.03 15.27
N THR A 171 3.86 -10.31 16.50
CA THR A 171 4.77 -9.45 17.27
C THR A 171 6.06 -9.18 16.50
N ASN A 172 6.63 -10.20 15.88
CA ASN A 172 7.89 -10.12 15.15
C ASN A 172 7.81 -9.26 13.87
N TYR A 173 6.61 -9.11 13.29
CA TYR A 173 6.39 -8.33 12.06
C TYR A 173 5.84 -6.92 12.30
N VAL A 174 5.00 -6.71 13.32
CA VAL A 174 4.37 -5.39 13.57
C VAL A 174 4.59 -4.85 14.98
N LYS A 175 5.40 -5.51 15.82
CA LYS A 175 5.67 -5.18 17.24
C LYS A 175 4.49 -5.25 18.21
N ALA A 176 3.26 -5.35 17.72
CA ALA A 176 2.07 -5.49 18.57
C ALA A 176 2.23 -6.69 19.51
N GLY A 177 2.05 -6.49 20.82
CA GLY A 177 2.20 -7.53 21.83
C GLY A 177 3.59 -7.63 22.48
N GLY A 178 4.64 -7.05 21.89
CA GLY A 178 6.01 -7.13 22.41
C GLY A 178 6.33 -6.23 23.61
N GLY A 179 5.41 -5.35 24.00
CA GLY A 179 5.57 -4.38 25.09
C GLY A 179 5.01 -4.88 26.42
N CYS A 180 3.76 -4.55 26.71
CA CYS A 180 3.07 -5.01 27.92
C CYS A 180 2.34 -6.36 27.76
N GLY A 181 2.22 -6.87 26.53
CA GLY A 181 1.52 -8.13 26.21
C GLY A 181 0.00 -8.10 26.31
N SER A 182 -0.64 -6.98 26.70
CA SER A 182 -2.09 -6.95 26.97
C SER A 182 -2.97 -7.23 25.74
N CYS A 183 -2.45 -6.97 24.54
CA CYS A 183 -3.18 -7.18 23.29
C CYS A 183 -2.97 -8.57 22.65
N LEU A 184 -2.18 -9.46 23.27
CA LEU A 184 -1.87 -10.78 22.70
C LEU A 184 -3.13 -11.64 22.47
N ALA A 185 -4.08 -11.62 23.42
CA ALA A 185 -5.35 -12.32 23.26
C ALA A 185 -6.18 -11.77 22.08
N ASN A 186 -6.20 -10.46 21.90
CA ASN A 186 -6.89 -9.83 20.75
C ASN A 186 -6.20 -10.21 19.44
N ILE A 187 -4.87 -10.29 19.42
CA ILE A 187 -4.10 -10.73 18.25
C ILE A 187 -4.47 -12.17 17.88
N ASP A 188 -4.56 -13.09 18.85
CA ASP A 188 -5.00 -14.47 18.61
C ASP A 188 -6.41 -14.53 18.00
N ASP A 189 -7.32 -13.68 18.46
CA ASP A 189 -8.67 -13.63 17.93
C ASP A 189 -8.73 -13.06 16.51
N ILE A 190 -7.90 -12.06 16.20
CA ILE A 190 -7.73 -11.54 14.84
C ILE A 190 -7.20 -12.64 13.91
N ILE A 191 -6.17 -13.39 14.32
CA ILE A 191 -5.62 -14.51 13.54
C ILE A 191 -6.70 -15.54 13.23
N LYS A 192 -7.48 -15.96 14.24
CA LYS A 192 -8.60 -16.90 14.04
C LYS A 192 -9.63 -16.35 13.06
N SER A 193 -9.96 -15.05 13.16
CA SER A 193 -10.93 -14.43 12.26
C SER A 193 -10.47 -14.44 10.80
N VAL A 194 -9.20 -14.07 10.54
CA VAL A 194 -8.60 -14.08 9.20
C VAL A 194 -8.54 -15.50 8.62
N GLN A 195 -8.20 -16.50 9.45
CA GLN A 195 -8.19 -17.90 9.04
C GLN A 195 -9.61 -18.42 8.72
N GLN A 196 -10.62 -18.01 9.49
CA GLN A 196 -12.02 -18.37 9.22
C GLN A 196 -12.56 -17.70 7.96
N GLU A 197 -12.22 -16.44 7.69
CA GLU A 197 -12.55 -15.72 6.46
C GLU A 197 -11.93 -16.41 5.24
N SER A 198 -10.67 -16.85 5.38
CA SER A 198 -9.95 -17.61 4.35
C SER A 198 -10.56 -19.01 4.13
N ALA A 199 -11.01 -19.68 5.19
CA ALA A 199 -11.65 -21.00 5.13
C ALA A 199 -13.10 -20.96 4.59
N LYS A 200 -13.82 -19.86 4.82
CA LYS A 200 -15.16 -19.61 4.27
C LYS A 200 -15.15 -19.21 2.79
N SER A 201 -13.97 -19.10 2.18
CA SER A 201 -13.79 -19.01 0.73
C SER A 201 -13.39 -20.35 0.08
N PRO A 202 -14.23 -21.41 0.04
CA PRO A 202 -13.99 -22.52 -0.86
C PRO A 202 -14.68 -22.21 -2.19
N LEU A 203 -13.93 -21.64 -3.14
CA LEU A 203 -14.02 -21.89 -4.61
C LEU A 203 -12.97 -21.03 -5.34
N ASN A 204 -11.73 -21.51 -5.35
CA ASN A 204 -10.85 -21.55 -6.53
C ASN A 204 -9.45 -21.99 -6.10
N GLY A 205 -9.33 -23.26 -5.69
CA GLY A 205 -8.04 -23.92 -5.63
C GLY A 205 -7.63 -24.39 -7.02
N HIS A 206 -6.41 -24.11 -7.46
CA HIS A 206 -5.67 -25.02 -8.34
C HIS A 206 -4.20 -25.04 -7.91
N SER A 207 -3.84 -26.14 -7.23
CA SER A 207 -2.46 -26.58 -7.04
C SER A 207 -1.73 -26.69 -8.38
N ALA A 208 -0.47 -26.30 -8.34
CA ALA A 208 0.49 -26.53 -9.40
C ALA A 208 0.61 -28.03 -9.72
N LYS A 209 0.21 -28.39 -10.95
CA LYS A 209 0.82 -29.50 -11.68
C LYS A 209 1.37 -28.94 -12.98
N THR A 210 2.67 -29.14 -13.14
CA THR A 210 3.46 -28.92 -14.34
C THR A 210 2.87 -29.67 -15.51
N THR A 211 2.50 -28.93 -16.56
CA THR A 211 2.68 -29.32 -17.97
C THR A 211 2.56 -28.06 -18.81
N THR A 212 3.53 -27.92 -19.71
CA THR A 212 3.60 -27.04 -20.87
C THR A 212 2.25 -26.84 -21.55
N ASP A 213 1.84 -25.57 -21.78
CA ASP A 213 1.54 -25.06 -23.13
C ASP A 213 1.08 -23.59 -23.09
N ILE A 214 1.30 -22.95 -24.25
CA ILE A 214 1.32 -21.52 -24.55
C ILE A 214 -0.10 -20.91 -24.61
N ALA A 215 -0.20 -19.63 -24.21
CA ALA A 215 -1.27 -18.65 -24.48
C ALA A 215 -2.62 -18.76 -23.72
N SER A 216 -2.81 -17.84 -22.75
CA SER A 216 -3.96 -16.90 -22.63
C SER A 216 -4.02 -16.34 -21.19
N SER A 217 -3.75 -15.04 -21.05
CA SER A 217 -3.67 -14.32 -19.77
C SER A 217 -5.06 -14.13 -19.14
N LYS A 218 -5.36 -14.91 -18.09
CA LYS A 218 -6.42 -14.54 -17.12
C LYS A 218 -5.76 -13.80 -15.96
N GLN A 219 -6.04 -12.50 -15.87
CA GLN A 219 -5.50 -11.59 -14.85
C GLN A 219 -5.92 -12.05 -13.45
N ARG A 220 -4.98 -11.97 -12.50
CA ARG A 220 -5.24 -12.13 -11.06
C ARG A 220 -6.24 -11.03 -10.61
N PRO A 221 -7.14 -11.30 -9.65
CA PRO A 221 -8.07 -10.29 -9.16
C PRO A 221 -7.30 -9.12 -8.53
N LEU A 222 -7.63 -7.89 -8.93
CA LEU A 222 -7.00 -6.66 -8.46
C LEU A 222 -7.25 -6.49 -6.96
N THR A 223 -6.25 -6.01 -6.21
CA THR A 223 -6.45 -5.57 -4.82
C THR A 223 -7.40 -4.37 -4.78
N ASN A 224 -8.03 -4.06 -3.64
CA ASN A 224 -8.94 -2.90 -3.54
C ASN A 224 -8.23 -1.59 -3.93
N VAL A 225 -6.95 -1.42 -3.57
CA VAL A 225 -6.14 -0.25 -3.96
C VAL A 225 -5.91 -0.22 -5.47
N GLN A 226 -5.54 -1.35 -6.08
CA GLN A 226 -5.36 -1.44 -7.54
C GLN A 226 -6.68 -1.21 -8.28
N LYS A 227 -7.79 -1.67 -7.71
CA LYS A 227 -9.14 -1.46 -8.25
C LYS A 227 -9.52 0.01 -8.18
N ILE A 228 -9.32 0.69 -7.05
CA ILE A 228 -9.60 2.13 -6.89
C ILE A 228 -8.74 2.96 -7.84
N ALA A 229 -7.42 2.69 -7.90
CA ALA A 229 -6.53 3.41 -8.80
C ALA A 229 -6.92 3.23 -10.28
N LEU A 230 -7.33 2.02 -10.66
CA LEU A 230 -7.79 1.75 -12.02
C LEU A 230 -9.15 2.38 -12.31
N ILE A 231 -10.09 2.37 -11.36
CA ILE A 231 -11.38 3.08 -11.47
C ILE A 231 -11.13 4.57 -11.68
N GLN A 232 -10.29 5.19 -10.84
CA GLN A 232 -9.94 6.61 -10.95
C GLN A 232 -9.33 6.93 -12.31
N LYS A 233 -8.37 6.11 -12.76
CA LYS A 233 -7.75 6.26 -14.08
C LYS A 233 -8.76 6.19 -15.22
N VAL A 234 -9.68 5.22 -15.19
CA VAL A 234 -10.72 5.07 -16.22
C VAL A 234 -11.69 6.25 -16.18
N LEU A 235 -12.05 6.74 -14.99
CA LEU A 235 -12.87 7.94 -14.85
C LEU A 235 -12.18 9.15 -15.49
N ASP A 236 -10.91 9.40 -15.15
CA ASP A 236 -10.17 10.57 -15.64
C ASP A 236 -9.83 10.51 -17.13
N GLU A 237 -9.46 9.35 -17.66
CA GLU A 237 -8.98 9.22 -19.04
C GLU A 237 -10.11 8.92 -20.05
N GLU A 238 -11.19 8.24 -19.64
CA GLU A 238 -12.22 7.75 -20.58
C GLU A 238 -13.62 8.33 -20.32
N VAL A 239 -13.98 8.62 -19.07
CA VAL A 239 -15.35 9.03 -18.73
C VAL A 239 -15.48 10.54 -18.66
N ARG A 240 -14.65 11.22 -17.86
CA ARG A 240 -14.71 12.67 -17.63
C ARG A 240 -14.56 13.49 -18.92
N PRO A 241 -13.66 13.18 -19.88
CA PRO A 241 -13.55 13.95 -21.12
C PRO A 241 -14.85 13.97 -21.93
N VAL A 242 -15.61 12.87 -21.91
CA VAL A 242 -16.91 12.77 -22.60
C VAL A 242 -17.97 13.56 -21.85
N LEU A 243 -18.03 13.45 -20.52
CA LEU A 243 -19.01 14.18 -19.71
C LEU A 243 -18.79 15.70 -19.74
N ILE A 244 -17.53 16.14 -19.72
CA ILE A 244 -17.16 17.56 -19.80
C ILE A 244 -17.55 18.15 -21.16
N ALA A 245 -17.42 17.40 -22.24
CA ALA A 245 -17.88 17.83 -23.57
C ALA A 245 -19.40 18.08 -23.60
N ASP A 246 -20.16 17.34 -22.80
CA ASP A 246 -21.62 17.46 -22.65
C ASP A 246 -22.03 18.40 -21.49
N GLY A 247 -21.08 19.11 -20.87
CA GLY A 247 -21.34 20.12 -19.84
C GLY A 247 -21.58 19.59 -18.42
N GLY A 248 -21.11 18.37 -18.11
CA GLY A 248 -21.09 17.83 -16.75
C GLY A 248 -19.72 17.29 -16.35
N ASP A 249 -19.64 16.70 -15.17
CA ASP A 249 -18.41 16.02 -14.70
C ASP A 249 -18.79 14.87 -13.75
N VAL A 250 -17.83 13.99 -13.48
CA VAL A 250 -17.96 12.93 -12.48
C VAL A 250 -16.72 12.89 -11.60
N GLU A 251 -16.94 12.76 -10.30
CA GLU A 251 -15.89 12.60 -9.31
C GLU A 251 -16.12 11.29 -8.55
N LEU A 252 -15.03 10.56 -8.27
CA LEU A 252 -15.09 9.36 -7.44
C LEU A 252 -15.27 9.79 -5.98
N TYR A 253 -16.35 9.32 -5.34
CA TYR A 253 -16.62 9.61 -3.94
C TYR A 253 -16.04 8.53 -3.03
N ASP A 254 -16.31 7.27 -3.34
CA ASP A 254 -15.96 6.12 -2.49
C ASP A 254 -16.06 4.81 -3.28
N VAL A 255 -15.35 3.77 -2.84
CA VAL A 255 -15.41 2.42 -3.40
C VAL A 255 -15.55 1.39 -2.28
N ASP A 256 -16.75 0.81 -2.16
CA ASP A 256 -17.09 -0.22 -1.19
C ASP A 256 -17.16 -1.59 -1.89
N GLY A 257 -16.04 -2.30 -1.92
CA GLY A 257 -15.89 -3.61 -2.56
C GLY A 257 -16.05 -3.57 -4.09
N ASP A 258 -17.26 -3.86 -4.57
CA ASP A 258 -17.65 -3.77 -5.99
C ASP A 258 -18.59 -2.57 -6.26
N ARG A 259 -18.98 -1.81 -5.24
CA ARG A 259 -19.85 -0.64 -5.37
C ARG A 259 -19.01 0.64 -5.48
N VAL A 260 -19.13 1.33 -6.60
CA VAL A 260 -18.42 2.58 -6.92
C VAL A 260 -19.37 3.74 -6.74
N LYS A 261 -19.17 4.55 -5.70
CA LYS A 261 -19.97 5.75 -5.44
C LYS A 261 -19.35 6.94 -6.16
N VAL A 262 -20.15 7.64 -6.96
CA VAL A 262 -19.70 8.79 -7.75
C VAL A 262 -20.57 10.02 -7.50
N LEU A 263 -19.95 11.19 -7.49
CA LEU A 263 -20.61 12.48 -7.48
C LEU A 263 -20.74 12.97 -8.92
N LEU A 264 -21.97 13.16 -9.39
CA LEU A 264 -22.23 13.76 -10.70
C LEU A 264 -22.35 15.28 -10.55
N GLN A 265 -21.60 16.03 -11.34
CA GLN A 265 -21.55 17.49 -11.30
C GLN A 265 -22.07 18.09 -12.62
N GLY A 266 -22.44 19.38 -12.58
CA GLY A 266 -22.91 20.13 -13.75
C GLY A 266 -24.25 19.62 -14.30
N ALA A 267 -24.39 19.60 -15.63
CA ALA A 267 -25.61 19.14 -16.31
C ALA A 267 -25.98 17.68 -15.99
N CYS A 268 -25.03 16.87 -15.50
CA CYS A 268 -25.21 15.48 -15.12
C CYS A 268 -25.92 15.28 -13.76
N GLY A 269 -25.96 16.31 -12.90
CA GLY A 269 -26.55 16.24 -11.57
C GLY A 269 -27.99 16.77 -11.45
N SER A 270 -28.51 17.47 -12.46
CA SER A 270 -29.75 18.26 -12.34
C SER A 270 -31.02 17.61 -12.92
N CYS A 271 -30.94 16.43 -13.54
CA CYS A 271 -32.09 15.73 -14.14
C CYS A 271 -32.06 14.23 -13.79
N SER A 272 -33.06 13.77 -13.03
CA SER A 272 -33.17 12.38 -12.57
C SER A 272 -33.18 11.34 -13.70
N SER A 273 -33.73 11.71 -14.86
CA SER A 273 -33.72 10.86 -16.06
C SER A 273 -32.31 10.72 -16.67
N SER A 274 -31.50 11.78 -16.63
CA SER A 274 -30.12 11.77 -17.16
C SER A 274 -29.17 11.06 -16.21
N THR A 275 -29.36 11.20 -14.90
CA THR A 275 -28.55 10.53 -13.86
C THR A 275 -28.60 9.01 -13.99
N ALA A 276 -29.77 8.43 -14.29
CA ALA A 276 -29.91 6.98 -14.47
C ALA A 276 -29.17 6.47 -15.73
N THR A 277 -29.25 7.19 -16.85
CA THR A 277 -28.56 6.81 -18.09
C THR A 277 -27.04 6.96 -17.96
N LEU A 278 -26.58 8.04 -17.32
CA LEU A 278 -25.15 8.28 -17.10
C LEU A 278 -24.55 7.25 -16.15
N LYS A 279 -25.26 6.89 -15.08
CA LYS A 279 -24.88 5.79 -14.18
C LYS A 279 -24.61 4.50 -14.97
N ILE A 280 -25.51 4.12 -15.87
CA ILE A 280 -25.38 2.91 -16.70
C ILE A 280 -24.17 3.02 -17.64
N ALA A 281 -23.95 4.18 -18.25
CA ALA A 281 -22.82 4.39 -19.15
C ALA A 281 -21.47 4.32 -18.43
N ILE A 282 -21.36 4.94 -17.25
CA ILE A 282 -20.17 4.91 -16.40
C ILE A 282 -19.92 3.49 -15.91
N GLU A 283 -20.97 2.80 -15.45
CA GLU A 283 -20.89 1.41 -15.01
C GLU A 283 -20.39 0.48 -16.11
N ALA A 284 -20.94 0.59 -17.32
CA ALA A 284 -20.50 -0.22 -18.45
C ALA A 284 -19.01 0.00 -18.79
N ARG A 285 -18.52 1.24 -18.71
CA ARG A 285 -17.11 1.55 -18.94
C ARG A 285 -16.19 1.01 -17.84
N LEU A 286 -16.58 1.16 -16.59
CA LEU A 286 -15.83 0.61 -15.45
C LEU A 286 -15.85 -0.93 -15.47
N GLN A 287 -16.94 -1.55 -15.87
CA GLN A 287 -17.04 -3.00 -16.00
C GLN A 287 -16.13 -3.57 -17.10
N ASP A 288 -16.01 -2.85 -18.22
CA ASP A 288 -15.16 -3.25 -19.34
C ASP A 288 -13.66 -3.12 -19.01
N ARG A 289 -13.28 -2.07 -18.28
CA ARG A 289 -11.88 -1.75 -17.99
C ARG A 289 -11.33 -2.30 -16.69
N VAL A 290 -12.18 -2.48 -15.67
CA VAL A 290 -11.75 -2.82 -14.30
C VAL A 290 -12.24 -4.20 -13.88
N SER A 291 -13.56 -4.39 -13.80
CA SER A 291 -14.16 -5.67 -13.38
C SER A 291 -15.65 -5.71 -13.70
N LYS A 292 -16.12 -6.79 -14.30
CA LYS A 292 -17.54 -6.99 -14.67
C LYS A 292 -18.52 -6.94 -13.51
N ASN A 293 -18.06 -7.07 -12.27
CA ASN A 293 -18.91 -7.06 -11.08
C ASN A 293 -19.15 -5.66 -10.53
N LEU A 294 -18.51 -4.62 -11.07
CA LEU A 294 -18.66 -3.27 -10.55
C LEU A 294 -20.08 -2.75 -10.76
N ILE A 295 -20.60 -2.10 -9.73
CA ILE A 295 -21.90 -1.43 -9.72
C ILE A 295 -21.67 0.03 -9.37
N VAL A 296 -22.14 0.95 -10.19
CA VAL A 296 -21.98 2.39 -9.92
C VAL A 296 -23.18 2.90 -9.15
N GLU A 297 -23.00 3.83 -8.22
CA GLU A 297 -24.08 4.53 -7.51
C GLU A 297 -23.81 6.03 -7.50
N ALA A 298 -24.79 6.83 -7.90
CA ALA A 298 -24.70 8.27 -7.76
C ALA A 298 -25.05 8.65 -6.32
N VAL A 299 -24.15 9.37 -5.65
CA VAL A 299 -24.42 9.97 -4.34
C VAL A 299 -24.94 11.39 -4.54
N GLU A 300 -26.00 11.76 -3.81
CA GLU A 300 -26.49 13.14 -3.79
C GLU A 300 -25.57 13.99 -2.91
N PRO A 301 -25.14 15.19 -3.34
CA PRO A 301 -24.43 16.10 -2.46
C PRO A 301 -25.35 16.47 -1.30
N SER A 302 -24.99 16.05 -0.09
CA SER A 302 -25.71 16.43 1.12
C SER A 302 -25.64 17.95 1.27
N LEU A 303 -26.79 18.61 1.11
CA LEU A 303 -26.99 20.02 1.42
C LEU A 303 -26.50 20.28 2.85
N ARG A 304 -25.42 21.06 2.99
CA ARG A 304 -25.11 21.74 4.25
C ARG A 304 -26.13 22.83 4.52
#